data_AF-A0A1I1GN05-F1
#
_entry.id   AF-A0A1I1GN05-F1
#
_cell.length_a   1.000
_cell.length_b   1.000
_cell.length_c   1.000
_cell.angle_alpha   90.00
_cell.angle_beta   90.00
_cell.angle_gamma   90.00
#
_symmetry.space_group_name_H-M   'P 1'
#
loop_
_entity.id
_entity.type
_entity.pdbx_description
1 polymer ?
#
loop_
_entity_poly.entity_id
_entity_poly.type
_entity_poly.pdbx_seq_one_letter_code
_entity_poly.pdbx_strand_id
1 'polypeptide(L)'
;MSTPRNDGFDDRPEDQRGWTEPTHLGQGGGQGDQGQQQPGSSWEPPGWSLPDAAPDRPAQQPPAQQPPAQQGDREPTQEWEATPPPAQQWGPPAQQQPQPWDAPPQQAPPAQEERRGLFGRRPRKPSEIEQAFMPKGGPSGDLAAWGAAYGWSASDGTAPEDAPLAQLVQSAPVRPAKSEVPSNVLRGRADGVDLVAFDVVAPYGRGWVATHAITAAPVLGQVPGFRLTPARFWRHGTGGLLQLPSGDQEFDTRWVLLAAEDSPQLRRLVEDPVVRQLLLGSDDGDELWSAVGFVAAVRPDGQRPLLVEHHARILAAVVGALAAGR
;
A
#
# COMPACT_ATOMS: atom_id res chain seq x y z
N MET A 1 -15.51 -75.05 20.10
CA MET A 1 -14.06 -75.03 20.42
C MET A 1 -13.61 -73.59 20.37
N SER A 2 -13.11 -73.10 21.49
CA SER A 2 -12.81 -71.69 21.77
C SER A 2 -11.34 -71.52 22.11
N THR A 3 -10.86 -70.28 21.95
CA THR A 3 -9.69 -69.60 22.57
C THR A 3 -8.31 -69.74 21.85
N PRO A 4 -7.33 -68.83 22.11
CA PRO A 4 -7.33 -67.37 21.88
C PRO A 4 -5.92 -66.78 21.49
N ARG A 5 -5.77 -65.43 21.59
CA ARG A 5 -4.56 -64.54 21.70
C ARG A 5 -3.97 -63.95 20.42
N ASN A 6 -3.41 -62.74 20.38
CA ASN A 6 -3.44 -61.47 21.16
C ASN A 6 -2.54 -60.50 20.36
N ASP A 7 -2.98 -59.26 20.10
CA ASP A 7 -2.53 -58.00 20.72
C ASP A 7 -1.42 -57.24 19.97
N GLY A 8 -1.67 -55.94 19.84
CA GLY A 8 -0.63 -54.92 19.99
C GLY A 8 -0.33 -54.13 18.73
N PHE A 9 -0.96 -52.97 18.58
CA PHE A 9 -0.30 -51.65 18.45
C PHE A 9 -1.36 -50.58 18.12
N ASP A 10 -2.22 -50.29 19.09
CA ASP A 10 -2.87 -48.98 19.25
C ASP A 10 -2.45 -48.51 20.63
N ASP A 11 -1.56 -47.51 20.67
CA ASP A 11 -1.27 -46.63 21.81
C ASP A 11 -0.05 -45.77 21.44
N ARG A 12 -0.27 -44.55 20.94
CA ARG A 12 0.68 -43.46 21.20
C ARG A 12 -0.07 -42.19 21.62
N PRO A 13 0.23 -41.68 22.82
CA PRO A 13 -0.57 -40.69 23.50
C PRO A 13 -0.36 -39.26 22.99
N GLU A 14 -1.43 -38.49 23.18
CA GLU A 14 -1.52 -37.05 23.19
C GLU A 14 -0.61 -36.43 24.26
N ASP A 15 0.66 -36.21 23.95
CA ASP A 15 1.51 -35.35 24.77
C ASP A 15 1.33 -33.88 24.36
N GLN A 16 0.33 -33.31 25.02
CA GLN A 16 0.15 -31.91 25.39
C GLN A 16 1.50 -31.17 25.49
N ARG A 17 1.85 -30.41 24.44
CA ARG A 17 2.86 -29.36 24.56
C ARG A 17 2.23 -28.14 25.21
N GLY A 18 2.14 -28.20 26.53
CA GLY A 18 1.86 -27.05 27.38
C GLY A 18 2.88 -25.95 27.10
N TRP A 19 2.36 -24.80 26.67
CA TRP A 19 3.10 -23.55 26.71
C TRP A 19 3.24 -23.17 28.19
N THR A 20 4.44 -23.35 28.76
CA THR A 20 4.73 -22.98 30.14
C THR A 20 5.08 -21.49 30.19
N GLU A 21 4.21 -20.72 30.80
CA GLU A 21 4.43 -19.30 31.09
C GLU A 21 5.63 -19.13 32.05
N PRO A 22 6.62 -18.26 31.77
CA PRO A 22 7.76 -18.10 32.66
C PRO A 22 7.37 -17.42 33.99
N THR A 23 7.53 -18.16 35.09
CA THR A 23 7.41 -17.65 36.46
C THR A 23 8.58 -16.75 36.81
N HIS A 24 8.50 -15.48 36.46
CA HIS A 24 9.31 -14.43 37.07
C HIS A 24 8.55 -13.12 37.02
N LEU A 25 7.76 -12.90 38.06
CA LEU A 25 7.63 -11.62 38.76
C LEU A 25 6.90 -11.93 40.07
N GLY A 26 7.69 -12.45 41.02
CA GLY A 26 7.25 -12.68 42.39
C GLY A 26 6.88 -11.38 43.07
N GLN A 27 5.74 -11.43 43.76
CA GLN A 27 5.42 -10.67 44.95
C GLN A 27 6.63 -10.45 45.86
N GLY A 28 6.83 -9.19 46.27
CA GLY A 28 7.71 -8.80 47.35
C GLY A 28 7.47 -7.35 47.72
N GLY A 29 6.60 -7.12 48.70
CA GLY A 29 6.26 -5.79 49.21
C GLY A 29 7.37 -5.15 50.04
N GLY A 30 7.32 -3.82 50.12
CA GLY A 30 8.14 -3.00 51.02
C GLY A 30 7.62 -1.57 51.05
N GLN A 31 6.97 -1.20 52.16
CA GLN A 31 6.58 0.16 52.52
C GLN A 31 7.81 1.07 52.63
N GLY A 32 7.71 2.29 52.10
CA GLY A 32 8.75 3.31 52.30
C GLY A 32 8.53 4.59 51.51
N ASP A 33 7.85 5.53 52.15
CA ASP A 33 8.10 6.98 52.11
C ASP A 33 7.58 7.85 50.97
N GLN A 34 7.03 8.99 51.39
CA GLN A 34 6.30 9.98 50.61
C GLN A 34 7.27 11.01 50.01
N GLY A 35 7.27 11.14 48.69
CA GLY A 35 7.87 12.27 47.98
C GLY A 35 6.95 12.71 46.85
N GLN A 36 6.30 13.86 47.00
CA GLN A 36 5.50 14.49 45.95
C GLN A 36 6.41 14.77 44.74
N GLN A 37 6.21 14.03 43.64
CA GLN A 37 6.76 14.36 42.32
C GLN A 37 5.61 14.40 41.32
N GLN A 38 5.54 15.51 40.60
CA GLN A 38 4.61 15.80 39.52
C GLN A 38 4.73 14.75 38.40
N PRO A 39 3.66 14.49 37.62
CA PRO A 39 3.69 13.50 36.55
C PRO A 39 4.49 14.05 35.36
N GLY A 40 5.81 13.81 35.36
CA GLY A 40 6.71 14.05 34.24
C GLY A 40 7.23 12.73 33.67
N SER A 41 6.80 12.41 32.46
CA SER A 41 7.53 11.69 31.40
C SER A 41 8.63 10.69 31.82
N SER A 42 8.25 9.49 32.26
CA SER A 42 9.18 8.44 32.70
C SER A 42 9.97 7.72 31.57
N TRP A 43 10.04 8.28 30.36
CA TRP A 43 10.75 7.68 29.23
C TRP A 43 12.00 8.48 28.79
N GLU A 44 12.23 9.70 29.29
CA GLU A 44 13.36 10.52 28.79
C GLU A 44 14.69 10.18 29.49
N PRO A 45 15.74 9.79 28.76
CA PRO A 45 17.06 9.52 29.33
C PRO A 45 17.76 10.80 29.80
N PRO A 46 18.70 10.73 30.77
CA PRO A 46 19.43 11.90 31.26
C PRO A 46 20.21 12.58 30.11
N GLY A 47 19.97 13.87 29.89
CA GLY A 47 20.66 14.69 28.88
C GLY A 47 19.86 15.03 27.62
N TRP A 48 18.58 14.66 27.55
CA TRP A 48 17.70 14.88 26.39
C TRP A 48 16.64 15.99 26.56
N SER A 49 16.86 16.92 27.49
CA SER A 49 15.96 18.07 27.67
C SER A 49 16.10 19.03 26.49
N LEU A 50 15.16 18.96 25.54
CA LEU A 50 15.03 19.97 24.49
C LEU A 50 14.55 21.29 25.11
N PRO A 51 15.10 22.45 24.70
CA PRO A 51 14.59 23.74 25.15
C PRO A 51 13.17 23.96 24.61
N ASP A 52 12.31 24.58 25.43
CA ASP A 52 10.95 24.96 25.03
C ASP A 52 10.98 25.78 23.73
N ALA A 53 10.18 25.35 22.74
CA ALA A 53 10.05 26.05 21.48
C ALA A 53 9.35 27.40 21.72
N ALA A 54 10.12 28.48 21.75
CA ALA A 54 9.58 29.83 21.78
C ALA A 54 8.80 30.14 20.49
N PRO A 55 7.55 30.63 20.57
CA PRO A 55 6.79 31.04 19.40
C PRO A 55 7.11 32.50 19.07
N ASP A 56 8.07 32.76 18.19
CA ASP A 56 8.21 34.08 17.58
C ASP A 56 8.68 33.99 16.13
N ARG A 57 7.71 33.99 15.20
CA ARG A 57 7.93 34.42 13.82
C ARG A 57 6.81 35.38 13.42
N PRO A 58 7.10 36.64 13.10
CA PRO A 58 6.14 37.52 12.46
C PRO A 58 5.82 37.00 11.05
N ALA A 59 4.54 37.01 10.72
CA ALA A 59 4.02 36.64 9.41
C ALA A 59 4.60 37.56 8.32
N GLN A 60 5.37 36.99 7.38
CA GLN A 60 5.69 37.65 6.12
C GLN A 60 4.50 37.52 5.17
N GLN A 61 3.86 38.64 4.86
CA GLN A 61 2.86 38.75 3.80
C GLN A 61 3.53 38.52 2.42
N PRO A 62 2.95 37.67 1.54
CA PRO A 62 3.42 37.56 0.17
C PRO A 62 3.04 38.81 -0.64
N PRO A 63 3.91 39.29 -1.56
CA PRO A 63 3.61 40.43 -2.41
C PRO A 63 2.56 40.07 -3.48
N ALA A 64 1.67 41.02 -3.74
CA ALA A 64 0.62 40.95 -4.75
C ALA A 64 1.23 40.83 -6.17
N GLN A 65 0.84 39.79 -6.90
CA GLN A 65 1.18 39.63 -8.31
C GLN A 65 0.25 40.51 -9.16
N GLN A 66 0.85 41.43 -9.91
CA GLN A 66 0.19 42.20 -10.97
C GLN A 66 0.10 41.35 -12.25
N PRO A 67 -0.98 41.47 -13.05
CA PRO A 67 -1.12 40.75 -14.31
C PRO A 67 -0.29 41.43 -15.43
N PRO A 68 0.38 40.66 -16.31
CA PRO A 68 1.02 41.24 -17.49
C PRO A 68 0.00 41.53 -18.60
N ALA A 69 0.25 42.66 -19.26
CA ALA A 69 -0.46 43.19 -20.40
C ALA A 69 -0.27 42.37 -21.68
N GLN A 70 -1.29 42.45 -22.55
CA GLN A 70 -1.35 41.91 -23.91
C GLN A 70 -0.35 42.60 -24.86
N GLN A 71 0.26 41.80 -25.75
CA GLN A 71 0.73 42.11 -27.12
C GLN A 71 1.70 40.98 -27.53
N GLY A 72 1.66 40.37 -28.71
CA GLY A 72 0.82 40.49 -29.88
C GLY A 72 1.22 39.39 -30.87
N ASP A 73 0.31 39.12 -31.81
CA ASP A 73 0.48 38.62 -33.17
C ASP A 73 1.69 37.72 -33.50
N ARG A 74 1.39 36.44 -33.77
CA ARG A 74 1.99 35.65 -34.87
C ARG A 74 1.21 34.36 -35.12
N GLU A 75 0.46 34.33 -36.22
CA GLU A 75 0.11 33.11 -36.96
C GLU A 75 1.38 32.55 -37.65
N PRO A 76 1.47 31.23 -37.92
CA PRO A 76 0.90 30.70 -39.17
C PRO A 76 0.26 29.28 -39.08
N THR A 77 -0.92 29.17 -39.73
CA THR A 77 -1.46 28.11 -40.61
C THR A 77 -1.41 26.59 -40.26
N GLN A 78 -2.64 26.03 -40.26
CA GLN A 78 -3.12 24.77 -40.90
C GLN A 78 -2.56 23.43 -40.41
N GLU A 79 -3.26 22.29 -40.35
CA GLU A 79 -4.63 21.84 -40.59
C GLU A 79 -4.65 20.40 -40.02
N TRP A 80 -5.54 20.07 -39.07
CA TRP A 80 -6.09 18.73 -38.95
C TRP A 80 -7.45 18.81 -38.26
N GLU A 81 -8.48 18.40 -39.00
CA GLU A 81 -9.84 18.25 -38.53
C GLU A 81 -9.90 17.11 -37.50
N ALA A 82 -10.38 17.41 -36.30
CA ALA A 82 -11.00 16.43 -35.44
C ALA A 82 -12.24 17.07 -34.80
N THR A 83 -13.39 16.64 -35.29
CA THR A 83 -14.72 16.93 -34.77
C THR A 83 -14.78 16.69 -33.25
N PRO A 84 -15.04 17.70 -32.40
CA PRO A 84 -15.32 17.46 -30.99
C PRO A 84 -16.76 16.92 -30.83
N PRO A 85 -17.01 15.99 -29.88
CA PRO A 85 -18.37 15.56 -29.55
C PRO A 85 -19.17 16.71 -28.90
N PRO A 86 -20.51 16.73 -29.03
CA PRO A 86 -21.31 17.86 -28.57
C PRO A 86 -21.24 18.02 -27.04
N ALA A 87 -21.07 19.27 -26.61
CA ALA A 87 -21.20 19.70 -25.24
C ALA A 87 -22.60 19.38 -24.70
N GLN A 88 -22.68 18.67 -23.58
CA GLN A 88 -23.91 18.48 -22.83
C GLN A 88 -24.34 19.84 -22.26
N GLN A 89 -25.44 20.38 -22.82
CA GLN A 89 -26.13 21.54 -22.29
C GLN A 89 -26.69 21.23 -20.89
N TRP A 90 -26.13 21.87 -19.88
CA TRP A 90 -26.77 22.01 -18.59
C TRP A 90 -27.96 22.96 -18.73
N GLY A 91 -29.15 22.50 -18.32
CA GLY A 91 -30.41 23.21 -18.43
C GLY A 91 -30.49 24.51 -17.60
N PRO A 92 -31.50 25.35 -17.86
CA PRO A 92 -31.60 26.70 -17.28
C PRO A 92 -31.97 26.68 -15.78
N PRO A 93 -31.67 27.77 -15.04
CA PRO A 93 -31.90 27.86 -13.61
C PRO A 93 -33.38 28.03 -13.26
N ALA A 94 -33.72 27.53 -12.06
CA ALA A 94 -35.05 27.56 -11.45
C ALA A 94 -35.66 28.98 -11.39
N GLN A 95 -36.89 29.12 -11.89
CA GLN A 95 -37.73 30.29 -11.66
C GLN A 95 -38.79 30.00 -10.59
N GLN A 96 -38.61 30.68 -9.45
CA GLN A 96 -39.57 31.33 -8.56
C GLN A 96 -41.02 30.81 -8.48
N GLN A 97 -41.41 30.43 -7.26
CA GLN A 97 -42.79 30.29 -6.80
C GLN A 97 -43.53 31.64 -6.77
N PRO A 98 -44.86 31.61 -6.99
CA PRO A 98 -45.79 32.42 -6.21
C PRO A 98 -46.86 31.57 -5.50
N GLN A 99 -47.17 31.97 -4.26
CA GLN A 99 -48.34 31.58 -3.46
C GLN A 99 -49.43 32.68 -3.55
N PRO A 100 -50.59 32.57 -2.87
CA PRO A 100 -51.78 31.73 -3.10
C PRO A 100 -53.04 32.62 -3.35
N TRP A 101 -54.24 32.01 -3.36
CA TRP A 101 -55.60 32.62 -3.41
C TRP A 101 -56.26 32.80 -4.78
N ASP A 102 -57.02 31.78 -5.21
CA ASP A 102 -58.49 31.87 -5.40
C ASP A 102 -59.02 30.48 -5.84
N ALA A 103 -59.94 29.92 -5.04
CA ALA A 103 -60.56 28.61 -5.26
C ALA A 103 -62.02 28.77 -5.72
N PRO A 104 -62.58 27.74 -6.37
CA PRO A 104 -63.89 27.25 -5.94
C PRO A 104 -63.87 25.73 -5.61
N PRO A 105 -64.82 25.26 -4.78
CA PRO A 105 -64.71 23.99 -4.07
C PRO A 105 -65.16 22.82 -4.94
N GLN A 106 -64.32 21.80 -5.09
CA GLN A 106 -64.72 20.51 -5.68
C GLN A 106 -64.38 19.35 -4.75
N GLN A 107 -65.44 18.93 -4.06
CA GLN A 107 -65.82 17.56 -3.67
C GLN A 107 -64.70 16.54 -3.44
N ALA A 108 -64.58 16.13 -2.17
CA ALA A 108 -63.77 15.00 -1.73
C ALA A 108 -64.30 13.65 -2.27
N PRO A 109 -63.45 12.79 -2.83
CA PRO A 109 -63.65 11.35 -2.87
C PRO A 109 -63.06 10.68 -1.61
N PRO A 110 -63.55 9.49 -1.24
CA PRO A 110 -63.43 8.93 0.11
C PRO A 110 -62.03 8.41 0.46
N ALA A 111 -61.78 8.32 1.76
CA ALA A 111 -60.65 7.64 2.37
C ALA A 111 -60.43 6.26 1.74
N GLN A 112 -59.31 6.11 1.03
CA GLN A 112 -58.75 4.80 0.71
C GLN A 112 -57.75 4.43 1.79
N GLU A 113 -58.24 3.54 2.65
CA GLU A 113 -57.55 2.48 3.37
C GLU A 113 -56.04 2.33 3.08
N GLU A 114 -55.31 2.30 4.18
CA GLU A 114 -53.98 1.74 4.34
C GLU A 114 -53.76 0.46 3.50
N ARG A 115 -53.16 0.60 2.31
CA ARG A 115 -52.53 -0.51 1.61
C ARG A 115 -51.02 -0.42 1.75
N ARG A 116 -50.49 -1.16 2.73
CA ARG A 116 -49.08 -1.58 2.83
C ARG A 116 -48.59 -2.06 1.45
N GLY A 117 -47.79 -1.22 0.78
CA GLY A 117 -47.07 -1.56 -0.44
C GLY A 117 -45.80 -2.36 -0.12
N LEU A 118 -45.82 -3.64 -0.47
CA LEU A 118 -44.81 -4.67 -0.28
C LEU A 118 -43.58 -4.54 -1.20
N PHE A 119 -43.06 -3.33 -1.43
CA PHE A 119 -41.94 -3.10 -2.36
C PHE A 119 -40.85 -2.22 -1.74
N GLY A 120 -40.23 -2.73 -0.68
CA GLY A 120 -38.89 -2.32 -0.32
C GLY A 120 -37.96 -2.68 -1.48
N ARG A 121 -37.43 -1.67 -2.18
CA ARG A 121 -36.37 -1.87 -3.17
C ARG A 121 -35.17 -2.50 -2.47
N ARG A 122 -35.05 -3.81 -2.61
CA ARG A 122 -33.87 -4.59 -2.22
C ARG A 122 -32.66 -3.95 -2.93
N PRO A 123 -31.53 -3.72 -2.23
CA PRO A 123 -30.30 -3.32 -2.88
C PRO A 123 -30.02 -4.30 -4.03
N ARG A 124 -29.91 -3.77 -5.24
CA ARG A 124 -29.67 -4.59 -6.43
C ARG A 124 -28.30 -5.25 -6.24
N LYS A 125 -28.23 -6.58 -6.26
CA LYS A 125 -26.94 -7.27 -6.28
C LYS A 125 -26.22 -6.83 -7.56
N PRO A 126 -24.95 -6.39 -7.50
CA PRO A 126 -24.18 -6.07 -8.69
C PRO A 126 -24.20 -7.29 -9.62
N SER A 127 -24.46 -7.06 -10.90
CA SER A 127 -24.36 -8.08 -11.94
C SER A 127 -22.93 -8.65 -12.00
N GLU A 128 -22.74 -9.84 -12.57
CA GLU A 128 -21.38 -10.42 -12.74
C GLU A 128 -20.45 -9.49 -13.53
N ILE A 129 -21.02 -8.71 -14.44
CA ILE A 129 -20.32 -7.67 -15.20
C ILE A 129 -19.93 -6.50 -14.28
N GLU A 130 -20.85 -5.98 -13.45
CA GLU A 130 -20.53 -4.91 -12.49
C GLU A 130 -19.52 -5.37 -11.42
N GLN A 131 -19.54 -6.64 -11.02
CA GLN A 131 -18.53 -7.21 -10.11
C GLN A 131 -17.14 -7.30 -10.75
N ALA A 132 -17.06 -7.45 -12.07
CA ALA A 132 -15.79 -7.42 -12.79
C ALA A 132 -15.18 -6.01 -12.82
N PHE A 133 -16.01 -4.96 -12.79
CA PHE A 133 -15.59 -3.56 -12.79
C PHE A 133 -15.50 -2.92 -11.40
N MET A 134 -15.84 -3.65 -10.32
CA MET A 134 -15.59 -3.14 -8.97
C MET A 134 -14.08 -3.25 -8.67
N PRO A 135 -13.43 -2.15 -8.25
CA PRO A 135 -12.06 -2.20 -7.77
C PRO A 135 -11.93 -3.30 -6.72
N LYS A 136 -11.01 -4.24 -6.93
CA LYS A 136 -10.77 -5.30 -5.96
C LYS A 136 -9.94 -4.69 -4.83
N GLY A 137 -10.42 -4.76 -3.58
CA GLY A 137 -9.71 -4.27 -2.40
C GLY A 137 -9.96 -2.79 -2.10
N GLY A 138 -10.80 -2.52 -1.09
CA GLY A 138 -10.90 -1.22 -0.41
C GLY A 138 -11.25 0.03 -1.26
N PRO A 139 -11.51 1.19 -0.64
CA PRO A 139 -11.70 2.42 -1.38
C PRO A 139 -10.35 2.91 -1.91
N SER A 140 -10.14 2.72 -3.22
CA SER A 140 -9.01 3.27 -4.00
C SER A 140 -8.98 4.81 -4.07
N GLY A 141 -9.97 5.49 -3.52
CA GLY A 141 -10.21 6.92 -3.74
C GLY A 141 -9.04 7.82 -3.36
N ASP A 142 -8.44 7.62 -2.18
CA ASP A 142 -7.35 8.49 -1.71
C ASP A 142 -6.06 8.27 -2.49
N LEU A 143 -5.69 7.01 -2.73
CA LEU A 143 -4.49 6.65 -3.48
C LEU A 143 -4.60 7.04 -4.96
N ALA A 144 -5.73 6.78 -5.61
CA ALA A 144 -5.95 7.16 -7.01
C ALA A 144 -6.01 8.69 -7.19
N ALA A 145 -6.63 9.42 -6.25
CA ALA A 145 -6.63 10.88 -6.26
C ALA A 145 -5.23 11.45 -6.07
N TRP A 146 -4.45 10.89 -5.13
CA TRP A 146 -3.03 11.22 -4.98
C TRP A 146 -2.27 10.97 -6.29
N GLY A 147 -2.38 9.78 -6.87
CA GLY A 147 -1.69 9.43 -8.11
C GLY A 147 -2.02 10.41 -9.25
N ALA A 148 -3.29 10.75 -9.43
CA ALA A 148 -3.72 11.72 -10.42
C ALA A 148 -3.09 13.12 -10.21
N ALA A 149 -2.92 13.56 -8.96
CA ALA A 149 -2.27 14.83 -8.63
C ALA A 149 -0.78 14.88 -9.04
N TYR A 150 -0.12 13.73 -9.13
CA TYR A 150 1.26 13.59 -9.59
C TYR A 150 1.37 13.14 -11.05
N GLY A 151 0.26 13.08 -11.79
CA GLY A 151 0.24 12.65 -13.19
C GLY A 151 0.42 11.14 -13.39
N TRP A 152 0.13 10.33 -12.37
CA TRP A 152 0.17 8.87 -12.47
C TRP A 152 -1.15 8.35 -13.06
N SER A 153 -1.07 7.28 -13.85
CA SER A 153 -2.22 6.60 -14.45
C SER A 153 -2.70 5.46 -13.56
N ALA A 154 -4.01 5.40 -13.31
CA ALA A 154 -4.64 4.33 -12.53
C ALA A 154 -5.24 3.23 -13.42
N SER A 155 -5.19 1.99 -12.94
CA SER A 155 -5.84 0.82 -13.51
C SER A 155 -6.37 -0.07 -12.38
N ASP A 156 -7.39 -0.89 -12.67
CA ASP A 156 -7.91 -1.89 -11.74
C ASP A 156 -7.07 -3.19 -11.70
N GLY A 157 -5.95 -3.23 -12.44
CA GLY A 157 -5.08 -4.40 -12.55
C GLY A 157 -5.48 -5.39 -13.63
N THR A 158 -6.46 -5.06 -14.47
CA THR A 158 -6.93 -5.91 -15.58
C THR A 158 -6.47 -5.43 -16.96
N ALA A 159 -5.80 -4.28 -17.05
CA ALA A 159 -5.30 -3.75 -18.31
C ALA A 159 -4.21 -4.65 -18.92
N PRO A 160 -4.04 -4.72 -20.26
CA PRO A 160 -3.02 -5.55 -20.90
C PRO A 160 -1.60 -5.31 -20.39
N GLU A 161 -1.24 -4.06 -20.08
CA GLU A 161 0.04 -3.67 -19.50
C GLU A 161 0.26 -4.19 -18.08
N ASP A 162 -0.80 -4.61 -17.39
CA ASP A 162 -0.76 -5.16 -16.02
C ASP A 162 -0.56 -6.68 -16.00
N ALA A 163 -0.59 -7.35 -17.16
CA ALA A 163 -0.38 -8.80 -17.25
C ALA A 163 0.91 -9.31 -16.55
N PRO A 164 2.06 -8.61 -16.61
CA PRO A 164 3.27 -9.02 -15.89
C PRO A 164 3.13 -8.96 -14.35
N LEU A 165 2.22 -8.13 -13.82
CA LEU A 165 2.07 -7.94 -12.36
C LEU A 165 1.62 -9.22 -11.67
N ALA A 166 0.80 -10.06 -12.34
CA ALA A 166 0.42 -11.36 -11.80
C ALA A 166 1.63 -12.28 -11.61
N GLN A 167 2.59 -12.28 -12.54
CA GLN A 167 3.82 -13.07 -12.40
C GLN A 167 4.73 -12.50 -11.31
N LEU A 168 4.77 -11.16 -11.18
CA LEU A 168 5.51 -10.51 -10.11
C LEU A 168 4.94 -10.89 -8.73
N VAL A 169 3.62 -10.87 -8.56
CA VAL A 169 2.94 -11.34 -7.34
C VAL A 169 3.32 -12.78 -7.05
N GLN A 170 3.23 -13.69 -8.02
CA GLN A 170 3.60 -15.11 -7.83
C GLN A 170 5.07 -15.33 -7.44
N SER A 171 5.96 -14.40 -7.80
CA SER A 171 7.38 -14.43 -7.41
C SER A 171 7.68 -13.81 -6.05
N ALA A 172 6.69 -13.17 -5.42
CA ALA A 172 6.90 -12.37 -4.22
C ALA A 172 7.43 -13.21 -3.05
N PRO A 173 8.27 -12.63 -2.18
CA PRO A 173 8.84 -13.31 -1.01
C PRO A 173 7.79 -13.66 0.06
N VAL A 174 6.60 -13.07 -0.05
CA VAL A 174 5.40 -13.35 0.73
C VAL A 174 4.56 -14.35 -0.06
N ARG A 175 4.50 -15.62 0.37
CA ARG A 175 3.86 -16.73 -0.37
C ARG A 175 2.40 -16.39 -0.71
N PRO A 176 2.10 -15.92 -1.93
CA PRO A 176 0.75 -15.47 -2.22
C PRO A 176 -0.15 -16.68 -2.44
N ALA A 177 -1.41 -16.57 -2.07
CA ALA A 177 -2.38 -17.58 -2.43
C ALA A 177 -2.68 -17.51 -3.94
N LYS A 178 -3.07 -18.63 -4.57
CA LYS A 178 -3.43 -18.65 -6.01
C LYS A 178 -4.59 -17.71 -6.38
N SER A 179 -5.42 -17.36 -5.40
CA SER A 179 -6.54 -16.44 -5.56
C SER A 179 -6.14 -14.97 -5.41
N GLU A 180 -4.90 -14.68 -4.99
CA GLU A 180 -4.42 -13.31 -4.85
C GLU A 180 -4.05 -12.73 -6.20
N VAL A 181 -4.47 -11.49 -6.44
CA VAL A 181 -4.32 -10.78 -7.71
C VAL A 181 -3.87 -9.35 -7.47
N PRO A 182 -3.18 -8.71 -8.44
CA PRO A 182 -2.93 -7.28 -8.40
C PRO A 182 -4.24 -6.49 -8.55
N SER A 183 -4.32 -5.34 -7.87
CA SER A 183 -5.41 -4.37 -7.97
C SER A 183 -4.93 -2.98 -7.55
N ASN A 184 -5.76 -1.94 -7.73
CA ASN A 184 -5.45 -0.55 -7.38
C ASN A 184 -4.11 -0.10 -7.95
N VAL A 185 -3.87 -0.43 -9.22
CA VAL A 185 -2.59 -0.19 -9.88
C VAL A 185 -2.45 1.29 -10.19
N LEU A 186 -1.32 1.87 -9.81
CA LEU A 186 -0.86 3.19 -10.24
C LEU A 186 0.47 3.07 -10.96
N ARG A 187 0.62 3.78 -12.07
CA ARG A 187 1.86 3.85 -12.84
C ARG A 187 2.27 5.30 -13.01
N GLY A 188 3.55 5.59 -12.82
CA GLY A 188 4.08 6.93 -12.98
C GLY A 188 5.58 6.96 -12.77
N ARG A 189 6.11 8.16 -12.52
CA ARG A 189 7.54 8.37 -12.33
C ARG A 189 7.79 9.08 -11.00
N ALA A 190 8.77 8.61 -10.24
CA ALA A 190 9.26 9.27 -9.04
C ALA A 190 10.74 8.93 -8.82
N ASP A 191 11.47 9.85 -8.18
CA ASP A 191 12.91 9.72 -7.88
C ASP A 191 13.77 9.28 -9.08
N GLY A 192 13.37 9.72 -10.28
CA GLY A 192 14.09 9.45 -11.53
C GLY A 192 13.83 8.07 -12.14
N VAL A 193 12.99 7.23 -11.54
CA VAL A 193 12.62 5.90 -12.06
C VAL A 193 11.13 5.81 -12.40
N ASP A 194 10.81 5.03 -13.43
CA ASP A 194 9.43 4.64 -13.68
C ASP A 194 9.00 3.60 -12.65
N LEU A 195 7.75 3.66 -12.20
CA LEU A 195 7.22 2.85 -11.11
C LEU A 195 5.82 2.33 -11.44
N VAL A 196 5.51 1.16 -10.89
CA VAL A 196 4.16 0.63 -10.74
C VAL A 196 3.92 0.28 -9.27
N ALA A 197 2.88 0.86 -8.67
CA ALA A 197 2.46 0.60 -7.30
C ALA A 197 1.07 -0.05 -7.33
N PHE A 198 0.86 -1.12 -6.58
CA PHE A 198 -0.41 -1.83 -6.56
C PHE A 198 -0.62 -2.60 -5.26
N ASP A 199 -1.86 -2.96 -4.98
CA ASP A 199 -2.24 -3.86 -3.90
C ASP A 199 -2.29 -5.30 -4.40
N VAL A 200 -1.82 -6.23 -3.57
CA VAL A 200 -2.17 -7.64 -3.67
C VAL A 200 -3.44 -7.84 -2.87
N VAL A 201 -4.50 -8.32 -3.53
CA VAL A 201 -5.80 -8.47 -2.90
C VAL A 201 -6.22 -9.93 -2.84
N ALA A 202 -6.74 -10.34 -1.68
CA ALA A 202 -7.25 -11.67 -1.43
C ALA A 202 -8.78 -11.65 -1.26
N PRO A 203 -9.50 -12.70 -1.67
CA PRO A 203 -10.91 -12.83 -1.35
C PRO A 203 -11.11 -13.04 0.15
N TYR A 204 -11.97 -12.24 0.78
CA TYR A 204 -12.34 -12.37 2.18
C TYR A 204 -13.86 -12.22 2.35
N GLY A 205 -14.54 -13.33 2.66
CA GLY A 205 -15.99 -13.39 2.74
C GLY A 205 -16.64 -13.09 1.39
N ARG A 206 -17.32 -11.94 1.27
CA ARG A 206 -17.97 -11.48 0.04
C ARG A 206 -17.22 -10.35 -0.67
N GLY A 207 -16.05 -9.97 -0.16
CA GLY A 207 -15.27 -8.86 -0.67
C GLY A 207 -13.83 -9.25 -0.94
N TRP A 208 -13.03 -8.23 -1.23
CA TRP A 208 -11.59 -8.32 -1.43
C TRP A 208 -10.91 -7.41 -0.42
N VAL A 209 -9.79 -7.86 0.12
CA VAL A 209 -8.98 -7.12 1.10
C VAL A 209 -7.55 -7.06 0.58
N ALA A 210 -6.93 -5.90 0.64
CA ALA A 210 -5.50 -5.74 0.36
C ALA A 210 -4.71 -6.44 1.48
N THR A 211 -3.89 -7.42 1.11
CA THR A 211 -3.03 -8.15 2.03
C THR A 211 -1.61 -7.60 2.02
N HIS A 212 -1.16 -7.11 0.86
CA HIS A 212 0.17 -6.55 0.68
C HIS A 212 0.17 -5.39 -0.31
N ALA A 213 1.15 -4.52 -0.17
CA ALA A 213 1.44 -3.41 -1.06
C ALA A 213 2.73 -3.74 -1.79
N ILE A 214 2.70 -3.70 -3.12
CA ILE A 214 3.89 -3.89 -3.96
C ILE A 214 4.15 -2.60 -4.72
N THR A 215 5.39 -2.13 -4.70
CA THR A 215 5.89 -1.09 -5.60
C THR A 215 7.08 -1.65 -6.36
N ALA A 216 7.09 -1.46 -7.67
CA ALA A 216 8.08 -2.07 -8.54
C ALA A 216 8.58 -1.10 -9.60
N ALA A 217 9.89 -1.11 -9.83
CA ALA A 217 10.56 -0.39 -10.90
C ALA A 217 10.85 -1.37 -12.05
N PRO A 218 10.27 -1.19 -13.25
CA PRO A 218 10.72 -1.91 -14.43
C PRO A 218 12.18 -1.54 -14.74
N VAL A 219 12.99 -2.54 -15.02
CA VAL A 219 14.43 -2.39 -15.25
C VAL A 219 14.82 -2.85 -16.65
N LEU A 220 15.65 -2.08 -17.33
CA LEU A 220 16.14 -2.42 -18.66
C LEU A 220 17.34 -3.38 -18.57
N GLY A 221 17.30 -4.45 -19.37
CA GLY A 221 18.33 -5.47 -19.44
C GLY A 221 18.20 -6.54 -18.35
N GLN A 222 19.23 -7.38 -18.21
CA GLN A 222 19.24 -8.40 -17.16
C GLN A 222 19.57 -7.78 -15.80
N VAL A 223 18.82 -8.19 -14.78
CA VAL A 223 19.07 -7.86 -13.38
C VAL A 223 19.28 -9.16 -12.64
N PRO A 224 20.35 -9.29 -11.84
CA PRO A 224 20.60 -10.51 -11.06
C PRO A 224 19.40 -10.79 -10.16
N GLY A 225 19.01 -12.06 -10.04
CA GLY A 225 17.97 -12.51 -9.12
C GLY A 225 18.44 -12.35 -7.67
N PHE A 226 17.72 -11.57 -6.87
CA PHE A 226 18.02 -11.39 -5.45
C PHE A 226 16.77 -11.22 -4.60
N ARG A 227 16.95 -11.39 -3.29
CA ARG A 227 16.03 -11.01 -2.23
C ARG A 227 16.83 -10.33 -1.11
N LEU A 228 16.45 -9.11 -0.77
CA LEU A 228 16.99 -8.35 0.34
C LEU A 228 15.89 -8.22 1.40
N THR A 229 16.09 -8.85 2.55
CA THR A 229 15.05 -9.08 3.54
C THR A 229 15.52 -8.72 4.94
N PRO A 230 14.65 -8.18 5.82
CA PRO A 230 14.97 -7.99 7.22
C PRO A 230 15.40 -9.30 7.88
N ALA A 231 16.46 -9.27 8.68
CA ALA A 231 17.03 -10.45 9.33
C ALA A 231 16.03 -11.16 10.26
N ARG A 232 15.10 -10.38 10.85
CA ARG A 232 14.01 -10.84 11.72
C ARG A 232 12.85 -11.53 10.98
N PHE A 233 12.72 -11.33 9.67
CA PHE A 233 11.63 -11.93 8.93
C PHE A 233 11.84 -13.42 8.74
N TRP A 234 10.74 -14.15 8.77
CA TRP A 234 10.79 -15.57 8.45
C TRP A 234 11.04 -15.74 6.95
N ARG A 235 12.13 -16.42 6.62
CA ARG A 235 12.55 -16.64 5.24
C ARG A 235 11.96 -17.93 4.69
N HIS A 236 11.00 -17.80 3.78
CA HIS A 236 10.47 -18.92 3.00
C HIS A 236 11.10 -18.99 1.61
N GLY A 237 11.17 -20.18 1.01
CA GLY A 237 11.51 -20.32 -0.41
C GLY A 237 12.95 -19.94 -0.76
N THR A 238 13.86 -19.99 0.21
CA THR A 238 15.28 -19.62 0.03
C THR A 238 16.16 -20.79 -0.42
N GLY A 239 15.56 -21.91 -0.83
CA GLY A 239 16.30 -23.07 -1.30
C GLY A 239 17.17 -22.71 -2.51
N GLY A 240 18.47 -22.97 -2.41
CA GLY A 240 19.45 -22.64 -3.46
C GLY A 240 19.93 -21.19 -3.47
N LEU A 241 19.51 -20.35 -2.50
CA LEU A 241 20.05 -19.00 -2.35
C LEU A 241 21.22 -18.97 -1.37
N LEU A 242 22.26 -18.26 -1.75
CA LEU A 242 23.42 -17.92 -0.92
C LEU A 242 23.15 -16.62 -0.18
N GLN A 243 23.54 -16.57 1.09
CA GLN A 243 23.61 -15.31 1.83
C GLN A 243 24.90 -14.58 1.45
N LEU A 244 24.77 -13.34 0.99
CA LEU A 244 25.89 -12.47 0.65
C LEU A 244 26.04 -11.43 1.77
N PRO A 245 27.12 -11.48 2.58
CA PRO A 245 27.35 -10.48 3.61
C PRO A 245 27.71 -9.13 2.98
N SER A 246 27.26 -8.03 3.58
CA SER A 246 27.60 -6.67 3.14
C SER A 246 29.01 -6.25 3.58
N GLY A 247 29.59 -6.95 4.57
CA GLY A 247 30.84 -6.55 5.22
C GLY A 247 30.65 -5.44 6.27
N ASP A 248 29.41 -5.02 6.52
CA ASP A 248 29.02 -4.08 7.56
C ASP A 248 28.18 -4.79 8.62
N GLN A 249 28.69 -4.83 9.86
CA GLN A 249 28.07 -5.58 10.93
C GLN A 249 26.70 -5.01 11.33
N GLU A 250 26.51 -3.70 11.28
CA GLU A 250 25.24 -3.06 11.63
C GLU A 250 24.17 -3.42 10.60
N PHE A 251 24.53 -3.33 9.32
CA PHE A 251 23.67 -3.74 8.22
C PHE A 251 23.35 -5.24 8.27
N ASP A 252 24.36 -6.10 8.39
CA ASP A 252 24.20 -7.56 8.40
C ASP A 252 23.40 -8.08 9.61
N THR A 253 23.29 -7.28 10.68
CA THR A 253 22.44 -7.58 11.84
C THR A 253 20.95 -7.35 11.54
N ARG A 254 20.63 -6.38 10.67
CA ARG A 254 19.25 -5.98 10.37
C ARG A 254 18.74 -6.49 9.03
N TRP A 255 19.62 -6.70 8.06
CA TRP A 255 19.29 -7.03 6.68
C TRP A 255 20.12 -8.20 6.18
N VAL A 256 19.50 -9.01 5.32
CA VAL A 256 20.11 -10.20 4.73
C VAL A 256 19.89 -10.14 3.22
N LEU A 257 20.98 -10.13 2.45
CA LEU A 257 20.94 -10.32 1.01
C LEU A 257 21.04 -11.81 0.67
N LEU A 258 20.11 -12.29 -0.16
CA LEU A 258 20.04 -13.64 -0.66
C LEU A 258 20.05 -13.63 -2.19
N ALA A 259 20.86 -14.47 -2.82
CA ALA A 259 20.93 -14.57 -4.28
C ALA A 259 21.34 -15.96 -4.75
N ALA A 260 21.02 -16.31 -5.99
CA ALA A 260 21.41 -17.61 -6.56
C ALA A 260 22.94 -17.71 -6.79
N GLU A 261 23.59 -16.58 -6.99
CA GLU A 261 25.02 -16.47 -7.25
C GLU A 261 25.59 -15.18 -6.64
N ASP A 262 26.88 -15.20 -6.35
CA ASP A 262 27.64 -14.03 -5.92
C ASP A 262 28.09 -13.25 -7.17
N SER A 263 27.64 -12.01 -7.30
CA SER A 263 27.97 -11.16 -8.45
C SER A 263 28.44 -9.77 -8.01
N PRO A 264 29.32 -9.11 -8.80
CA PRO A 264 29.76 -7.74 -8.51
C PRO A 264 28.60 -6.75 -8.37
N GLN A 265 27.53 -6.91 -9.15
CA GLN A 265 26.33 -6.08 -9.06
C GLN A 265 25.66 -6.19 -7.68
N LEU A 266 25.55 -7.41 -7.16
CA LEU A 266 24.91 -7.68 -5.88
C LEU A 266 25.78 -7.29 -4.69
N ARG A 267 27.09 -7.47 -4.77
CA ARG A 267 28.02 -6.94 -3.77
C ARG A 267 27.92 -5.42 -3.70
N ARG A 268 27.96 -4.76 -4.87
CA ARG A 268 27.82 -3.30 -4.95
C ARG A 268 26.49 -2.80 -4.38
N LEU A 269 25.39 -3.53 -4.61
CA LEU A 269 24.08 -3.20 -4.03
C LEU A 269 24.15 -3.05 -2.50
N VAL A 270 24.75 -4.03 -1.81
CA VAL A 270 24.85 -4.00 -0.34
C VAL A 270 26.04 -3.20 0.17
N GLU A 271 26.97 -2.81 -0.69
CA GLU A 271 28.06 -1.86 -0.38
C GLU A 271 27.65 -0.39 -0.58
N ASP A 272 26.55 -0.14 -1.30
CA ASP A 272 26.11 1.22 -1.61
C ASP A 272 25.66 1.98 -0.34
N PRO A 273 26.28 3.13 -0.02
CA PRO A 273 26.01 3.86 1.21
C PRO A 273 24.59 4.44 1.25
N VAL A 274 24.02 4.80 0.10
CA VAL A 274 22.65 5.35 0.03
C VAL A 274 21.64 4.24 0.31
N VAL A 275 21.84 3.07 -0.29
CA VAL A 275 21.00 1.88 0.00
C VAL A 275 21.07 1.52 1.48
N ARG A 276 22.27 1.45 2.07
CA ARG A 276 22.45 1.18 3.50
C ARG A 276 21.74 2.19 4.38
N GLN A 277 21.95 3.48 4.12
CA GLN A 277 21.36 4.55 4.91
C GLN A 277 19.83 4.50 4.88
N LEU A 278 19.24 4.28 3.70
CA LEU A 278 17.78 4.19 3.55
C LEU A 278 17.20 2.98 4.28
N LEU A 279 17.84 1.81 4.17
CA LEU A 279 17.34 0.59 4.80
C LEU A 279 17.52 0.60 6.32
N LEU A 280 18.67 1.07 6.82
CA LEU A 280 18.90 1.26 8.25
C LEU A 280 17.99 2.37 8.84
N GLY A 281 17.62 3.36 8.05
CA GLY A 281 16.66 4.39 8.43
C GLY A 281 15.19 3.94 8.38
N SER A 282 14.92 2.76 7.81
CA SER A 282 13.56 2.21 7.71
C SER A 282 13.14 1.46 8.98
N ASP A 283 11.86 1.12 9.05
CA ASP A 283 11.31 0.28 10.12
C ASP A 283 11.50 -1.24 9.85
N ASP A 284 12.24 -1.60 8.80
CA ASP A 284 12.38 -2.94 8.22
C ASP A 284 11.03 -3.66 7.96
N GLY A 285 9.98 -2.90 7.63
CA GLY A 285 8.70 -3.48 7.22
C GLY A 285 8.70 -4.04 5.80
N ASP A 286 9.75 -3.75 5.02
CA ASP A 286 9.79 -3.97 3.59
C ASP A 286 10.71 -5.17 3.23
N GLU A 287 10.31 -5.98 2.27
CA GLU A 287 11.20 -6.92 1.58
C GLU A 287 11.42 -6.48 0.14
N LEU A 288 12.65 -6.56 -0.35
CA LEU A 288 12.99 -6.24 -1.73
C LEU A 288 13.40 -7.48 -2.51
N TRP A 289 13.05 -7.56 -3.78
CA TRP A 289 13.48 -8.65 -4.65
C TRP A 289 13.49 -8.23 -6.12
N SER A 290 14.18 -9.01 -6.95
CA SER A 290 14.10 -8.89 -8.41
C SER A 290 13.44 -10.10 -9.03
N ALA A 291 12.52 -9.86 -9.95
CA ALA A 291 11.83 -10.90 -10.71
C ALA A 291 11.16 -10.29 -11.95
N VAL A 292 10.99 -11.10 -13.00
CA VAL A 292 10.16 -10.77 -14.18
C VAL A 292 10.42 -9.39 -14.79
N GLY A 293 11.67 -8.92 -14.78
CA GLY A 293 12.07 -7.61 -15.33
C GLY A 293 11.79 -6.43 -14.40
N PHE A 294 11.52 -6.68 -13.12
CA PHE A 294 11.32 -5.66 -12.09
C PHE A 294 12.32 -5.81 -10.95
N VAL A 295 12.59 -4.69 -10.30
CA VAL A 295 13.02 -4.63 -8.89
C VAL A 295 11.82 -4.14 -8.08
N ALA A 296 11.43 -4.87 -7.05
CA ALA A 296 10.21 -4.62 -6.30
C ALA A 296 10.48 -4.56 -4.79
N ALA A 297 9.62 -3.81 -4.10
CA ALA A 297 9.49 -3.76 -2.65
C ALA A 297 8.06 -4.17 -2.27
N VAL A 298 7.93 -4.98 -1.22
CA VAL A 298 6.64 -5.46 -0.70
C VAL A 298 6.55 -5.20 0.79
N ARG A 299 5.34 -4.85 1.21
CA ARG A 299 5.00 -4.60 2.60
C ARG A 299 3.66 -5.27 2.96
N PRO A 300 3.49 -5.85 4.17
CA PRO A 300 2.25 -6.54 4.57
C PRO A 300 1.17 -5.56 5.05
N ASP A 301 0.87 -4.56 4.23
CA ASP A 301 -0.20 -3.58 4.41
C ASP A 301 -0.77 -3.15 3.05
N GLY A 302 -1.82 -2.33 3.04
CA GLY A 302 -2.35 -1.74 1.80
C GLY A 302 -1.56 -0.51 1.37
N GLN A 303 -1.56 -0.24 0.07
CA GLN A 303 -0.90 0.92 -0.52
C GLN A 303 -1.45 2.23 0.04
N ARG A 304 -0.52 3.17 0.27
CA ARG A 304 -0.81 4.55 0.70
C ARG A 304 0.23 5.50 0.11
N PRO A 305 -0.09 6.78 -0.10
CA PRO A 305 0.83 7.77 -0.68
C PRO A 305 2.25 7.75 -0.08
N LEU A 306 2.35 7.81 1.25
CA LEU A 306 3.64 7.82 1.95
C LEU A 306 4.46 6.54 1.73
N LEU A 307 3.79 5.40 1.53
CA LEU A 307 4.47 4.13 1.24
C LEU A 307 5.03 4.14 -0.20
N VAL A 308 4.26 4.64 -1.16
CA VAL A 308 4.73 4.78 -2.55
C VAL A 308 5.95 5.71 -2.62
N GLU A 309 5.91 6.85 -1.92
CA GLU A 309 7.05 7.77 -1.84
C GLU A 309 8.27 7.15 -1.16
N HIS A 310 8.06 6.38 -0.10
CA HIS A 310 9.12 5.64 0.58
C HIS A 310 9.77 4.60 -0.31
N HIS A 311 8.95 3.76 -0.97
CA HIS A 311 9.43 2.77 -1.92
C HIS A 311 10.10 3.41 -3.13
N ALA A 312 9.63 4.55 -3.63
CA ALA A 312 10.25 5.25 -4.74
C ALA A 312 11.72 5.60 -4.43
N ARG A 313 12.00 6.15 -3.25
CA ARG A 313 13.36 6.48 -2.81
C ARG A 313 14.26 5.23 -2.71
N ILE A 314 13.76 4.16 -2.09
CA ILE A 314 14.53 2.91 -1.95
C ILE A 314 14.78 2.28 -3.32
N LEU A 315 13.75 2.14 -4.16
CA LEU A 315 13.86 1.50 -5.47
C LEU A 315 14.77 2.30 -6.40
N ALA A 316 14.74 3.64 -6.36
CA ALA A 316 15.66 4.48 -7.11
C ALA A 316 17.12 4.21 -6.70
N ALA A 317 17.41 4.15 -5.40
CA ALA A 317 18.75 3.84 -4.90
C ALA A 317 19.21 2.42 -5.29
N VAL A 318 18.34 1.42 -5.13
CA VAL A 318 18.64 0.02 -5.47
C VAL A 318 18.88 -0.15 -6.97
N VAL A 319 18.03 0.42 -7.82
CA VAL A 319 18.18 0.37 -9.28
C VAL A 319 19.46 1.09 -9.70
N GLY A 320 19.77 2.24 -9.09
CA GLY A 320 21.03 2.97 -9.31
C GLY A 320 22.27 2.14 -8.95
N ALA A 321 22.27 1.52 -7.78
CA ALA A 321 23.38 0.68 -7.31
C ALA A 321 23.61 -0.54 -8.21
N LEU A 322 22.53 -1.22 -8.63
CA LEU A 322 22.59 -2.36 -9.54
C LEU A 322 23.09 -1.94 -10.94
N ALA A 323 22.69 -0.78 -11.43
CA ALA A 323 23.16 -0.26 -12.71
C ALA A 323 24.65 0.12 -12.67
N ALA A 324 25.13 0.67 -11.56
CA ALA A 324 26.54 1.03 -11.36
C ALA A 324 27.48 -0.18 -11.20
N GLY A 325 26.94 -1.38 -10.93
CA GLY A 325 27.71 -2.61 -10.81
C GLY A 325 27.89 -3.39 -12.12
N ARG A 326 27.34 -2.89 -13.23
CA ARG A 326 27.46 -3.49 -14.57
C ARG A 326 28.85 -3.28 -15.18
#